data_AF-A0A9P6YJG3-F1
#
_entry.id   AF-A0A9P6YJG3-F1
#
_cell.length_a   1.000
_cell.length_b   1.000
_cell.length_c   1.000
_cell.angle_alpha   90.00
_cell.angle_beta   90.00
_cell.angle_gamma   90.00
#
_symmetry.space_group_name_H-M   'P 1'
#
loop_
_entity.id
_entity.type
_entity.pdbx_description
1 polymer ?
#
loop_
_entity_poly.entity_id
_entity_poly.type
_entity_poly.pdbx_seq_one_letter_code
_entity_poly.pdbx_strand_id
1 'polypeptide(L)'
;MRLIPTSTHIIPVHPATDGWDVQKLVVEKHEFPSTVTSHQKIAFLFSHANGFHKEVYHPLIRRFKDQLRSLKEYDHTDIHIIAWDSRFHGDSARLNQGEFLPTYRWLDNALDTKQVIDELELKQNYDQFIGVGHSFGATSMALLESFYPHTFDALCLLEPVLSNEFIPTKTRETSGVYASRTRRDEWPNREECQKFLLKRPFWREFHPEALENYVNYGMYDTDQGTIKLKCPKEHETRYPLTAPLPSILSYLTSSNNEVDRALE
;
A
#
# COMPACT_ATOMS: atom_id res chain seq x y z
N MET A 1 -5.88 -6.76 15.84
CA MET A 1 -6.51 -7.99 15.26
C MET A 1 -6.52 -7.92 13.73
N ARG A 2 -6.16 -9.01 13.04
CA ARG A 2 -6.19 -9.11 11.56
C ARG A 2 -7.64 -9.18 11.06
N LEU A 3 -7.94 -8.44 10.00
CA LEU A 3 -9.15 -8.65 9.21
C LEU A 3 -8.98 -9.91 8.36
N ILE A 4 -9.97 -10.79 8.41
CA ILE A 4 -9.99 -11.98 7.57
C ILE A 4 -10.53 -11.58 6.19
N PRO A 5 -9.81 -11.87 5.10
CA PRO A 5 -10.32 -11.60 3.75
C PRO A 5 -11.47 -12.52 3.40
N THR A 6 -12.43 -12.01 2.64
CA THR A 6 -13.47 -12.84 2.00
C THR A 6 -12.87 -13.62 0.83
N SER A 7 -11.90 -13.04 0.13
CA SER A 7 -11.12 -13.72 -0.91
C SER A 7 -9.68 -13.21 -0.97
N THR A 8 -8.78 -14.09 -1.39
CA THR A 8 -7.37 -13.77 -1.66
C THR A 8 -7.07 -14.15 -3.10
N HIS A 9 -6.41 -13.23 -3.81
CA HIS A 9 -6.04 -13.37 -5.21
C HIS A 9 -4.52 -13.31 -5.34
N ILE A 10 -3.98 -14.16 -6.21
CA ILE A 10 -2.59 -14.09 -6.65
C ILE A 10 -2.64 -13.69 -8.12
N ILE A 11 -2.15 -12.50 -8.44
CA ILE A 11 -2.19 -11.94 -9.79
C ILE A 11 -0.77 -11.70 -10.32
N PRO A 12 -0.55 -11.68 -11.64
CA PRO A 12 0.74 -11.25 -12.20
C PRO A 12 1.01 -9.77 -11.89
N VAL A 13 2.27 -9.36 -11.97
CA VAL A 13 2.63 -7.93 -11.99
C VAL A 13 2.39 -7.35 -13.39
N HIS A 14 2.43 -6.02 -13.54
CA HIS A 14 2.03 -5.39 -14.80
C HIS A 14 2.96 -5.79 -15.99
N PRO A 15 2.44 -6.16 -17.17
CA PRO A 15 3.23 -6.69 -18.29
C PRO A 15 4.27 -5.72 -18.88
N ALA A 16 4.14 -4.42 -18.61
CA ALA A 16 5.09 -3.40 -19.06
C ALA A 16 6.29 -3.18 -18.11
N THR A 17 6.45 -4.01 -17.09
CA THR A 17 7.49 -3.87 -16.06
C THR A 17 8.42 -5.08 -16.05
N ASP A 18 9.66 -4.91 -15.60
CA ASP A 18 10.59 -6.04 -15.45
C ASP A 18 10.02 -7.05 -14.45
N GLY A 19 10.22 -8.36 -14.71
CA GLY A 19 9.74 -9.43 -13.84
C GLY A 19 8.26 -9.78 -14.00
N TRP A 20 7.58 -9.26 -15.03
CA TRP A 20 6.19 -9.58 -15.35
C TRP A 20 5.89 -11.07 -15.59
N ASP A 21 6.91 -11.81 -16.02
CA ASP A 21 6.84 -13.23 -16.33
C ASP A 21 7.02 -14.13 -15.09
N VAL A 22 7.58 -13.61 -14.00
CA VAL A 22 7.93 -14.40 -12.80
C VAL A 22 7.32 -13.87 -11.50
N GLN A 23 7.18 -12.55 -11.35
CA GLN A 23 6.73 -11.92 -10.12
C GLN A 23 5.20 -11.82 -10.04
N LYS A 24 4.67 -11.93 -8.82
CA LYS A 24 3.25 -11.94 -8.51
C LYS A 24 2.91 -10.99 -7.37
N LEU A 25 1.63 -10.64 -7.27
CA LEU A 25 1.07 -9.82 -6.21
C LEU A 25 0.00 -10.61 -5.45
N VAL A 26 -0.03 -10.45 -4.13
CA VAL A 26 -1.08 -10.94 -3.25
C VAL A 26 -2.05 -9.80 -2.95
N VAL A 27 -3.31 -10.01 -3.31
CA VAL A 27 -4.41 -9.07 -3.12
C VAL A 27 -5.47 -9.72 -2.25
N GLU A 28 -5.89 -9.04 -1.19
CA GLU A 28 -6.97 -9.46 -0.31
C GLU A 28 -8.18 -8.55 -0.50
N LYS A 29 -9.37 -9.15 -0.60
CA LYS A 29 -10.65 -8.47 -0.64
C LYS A 29 -11.41 -8.73 0.65
N HIS A 30 -11.92 -7.67 1.25
CA HIS A 30 -12.79 -7.69 2.42
C HIS A 30 -14.13 -7.08 2.05
N GLU A 31 -15.20 -7.86 2.19
CA GLU A 31 -16.55 -7.42 1.87
C GLU A 31 -17.34 -7.16 3.14
N PHE A 32 -17.95 -5.98 3.22
CA PHE A 32 -18.82 -5.59 4.31
C PHE A 32 -20.19 -5.23 3.72
N PRO A 33 -21.12 -6.18 3.65
CA PRO A 33 -22.45 -5.94 3.12
C PRO A 33 -23.17 -4.80 3.84
N SER A 34 -24.11 -4.16 3.14
CA SER A 34 -25.07 -3.22 3.73
C SER A 34 -25.91 -3.90 4.83
N THR A 35 -26.45 -3.11 5.76
CA THR A 35 -27.31 -3.62 6.87
C THR A 35 -28.76 -3.84 6.43
N VAL A 36 -29.12 -3.22 5.30
CA VAL A 36 -30.43 -3.27 4.62
C VAL A 36 -30.21 -3.62 3.15
N THR A 37 -31.26 -3.69 2.32
CA THR A 37 -31.10 -3.95 0.89
C THR A 37 -30.17 -2.92 0.25
N SER A 38 -29.05 -3.41 -0.31
CA SER A 38 -28.05 -2.60 -1.01
C SER A 38 -28.61 -2.04 -2.31
N HIS A 39 -28.28 -0.79 -2.61
CA HIS A 39 -28.46 -0.21 -3.94
C HIS A 39 -27.19 0.47 -4.46
N GLN A 40 -26.06 0.31 -3.77
CA GLN A 40 -24.79 0.92 -4.12
C GLN A 40 -23.62 0.06 -3.63
N LYS A 41 -22.54 0.01 -4.40
CA LYS A 41 -21.27 -0.63 -4.02
C LYS A 41 -20.12 0.36 -4.14
N ILE A 42 -19.36 0.50 -3.05
CA ILE A 42 -18.16 1.34 -3.00
C ILE A 42 -16.95 0.46 -2.73
N ALA A 43 -15.87 0.67 -3.49
CA ALA A 43 -14.58 0.02 -3.27
C ALA A 43 -13.51 1.02 -2.84
N PHE A 44 -12.72 0.61 -1.84
CA PHE A 44 -11.50 1.31 -1.43
C PHE A 44 -10.27 0.43 -1.71
N LEU A 45 -9.35 0.90 -2.55
CA LEU A 45 -8.06 0.24 -2.79
C LEU A 45 -6.98 0.81 -1.88
N PHE A 46 -6.49 0.03 -0.93
CA PHE A 46 -5.42 0.40 -0.01
C PHE A 46 -4.03 0.02 -0.56
N SER A 47 -3.11 0.98 -0.62
CA SER A 47 -1.70 0.75 -0.95
C SER A 47 -0.78 1.22 0.18
N HIS A 48 0.04 0.30 0.68
CA HIS A 48 0.86 0.51 1.88
C HIS A 48 2.11 1.39 1.63
N ALA A 49 2.64 1.98 2.69
CA ALA A 49 3.96 2.60 2.69
C ALA A 49 5.10 1.58 2.56
N ASN A 50 6.25 2.06 2.08
CA ASN A 50 7.47 1.27 1.96
C ASN A 50 7.90 0.71 3.33
N GLY A 51 8.34 -0.55 3.36
CA GLY A 51 8.71 -1.24 4.58
C GLY A 51 7.53 -1.84 5.36
N PHE A 52 6.29 -1.57 4.96
CA PHE A 52 5.07 -2.12 5.57
C PHE A 52 4.39 -3.15 4.65
N HIS A 53 3.21 -3.60 5.06
CA HIS A 53 2.37 -4.57 4.35
C HIS A 53 0.91 -4.33 4.71
N LYS A 54 -0.03 -4.93 3.97
CA LYS A 54 -1.48 -4.67 4.06
C LYS A 54 -2.05 -4.80 5.48
N GLU A 55 -1.61 -5.78 6.26
CA GLU A 55 -2.19 -6.07 7.59
C GLU A 55 -1.92 -4.98 8.63
N VAL A 56 -0.88 -4.15 8.45
CA VAL A 56 -0.58 -3.03 9.35
C VAL A 56 -1.74 -2.03 9.40
N TYR A 57 -2.50 -1.93 8.30
CA TYR A 57 -3.62 -1.00 8.15
C TYR A 57 -4.94 -1.58 8.66
N HIS A 58 -5.03 -2.87 8.98
CA HIS A 58 -6.27 -3.51 9.45
C HIS A 58 -6.96 -2.78 10.62
N PRO A 59 -6.24 -2.26 11.64
CA PRO A 59 -6.87 -1.49 12.72
C PRO A 59 -7.46 -0.16 12.24
N LEU A 60 -6.85 0.48 11.24
CA LEU A 60 -7.35 1.69 10.58
C LEU A 60 -8.57 1.36 9.72
N ILE A 61 -8.44 0.36 8.84
CA ILE A 61 -9.50 -0.12 7.95
C ILE A 61 -10.77 -0.46 8.72
N ARG A 62 -10.64 -1.18 9.84
CA ARG A 62 -11.78 -1.52 10.70
C ARG A 62 -12.48 -0.27 11.25
N ARG A 63 -11.72 0.65 11.84
CA ARG A 63 -12.25 1.90 12.42
C ARG A 63 -12.86 2.80 11.35
N PHE A 64 -12.24 2.87 10.18
CA PHE A 64 -12.76 3.61 9.03
C PHE A 64 -14.10 3.04 8.57
N LYS A 65 -14.19 1.72 8.37
CA LYS A 65 -15.44 1.04 8.05
C LYS A 65 -16.50 1.24 9.15
N ASP A 66 -16.14 1.13 10.42
CA ASP A 66 -17.06 1.37 11.54
C ASP A 66 -17.59 2.81 11.53
N GLN A 67 -16.73 3.78 11.22
CA GLN A 67 -17.11 5.18 11.06
C GLN A 67 -18.08 5.37 9.89
N LEU A 68 -17.82 4.77 8.72
CA LEU A 68 -18.74 4.82 7.57
C LEU A 68 -20.10 4.22 7.94
N ARG A 69 -20.10 3.08 8.64
CA ARG A 69 -21.32 2.42 9.12
C ARG A 69 -22.06 3.18 10.22
N SER A 70 -21.44 4.19 10.84
CA SER A 70 -22.14 5.07 11.78
C SER A 70 -22.97 6.17 11.08
N LEU A 71 -22.73 6.39 9.79
CA LEU A 71 -23.40 7.41 8.99
C LEU A 71 -24.53 6.79 8.17
N LYS A 72 -25.76 7.31 8.34
CA LYS A 72 -26.98 6.78 7.70
C LYS A 72 -26.91 6.72 6.18
N GLU A 73 -26.14 7.60 5.57
CA GLU A 73 -25.94 7.64 4.12
C GLU A 73 -25.28 6.36 3.56
N TYR A 74 -24.57 5.59 4.39
CA TYR A 74 -23.97 4.31 4.00
C TYR A 74 -24.78 3.08 4.43
N ASP A 75 -26.00 3.22 4.97
CA ASP A 75 -26.82 2.09 5.42
C ASP A 75 -27.11 1.11 4.26
N HIS A 76 -27.31 1.65 3.06
CA HIS A 76 -27.63 0.90 1.84
C HIS A 76 -26.45 0.66 0.89
N THR A 77 -25.23 0.79 1.40
CA THR A 77 -24.02 0.69 0.58
C THR A 77 -23.21 -0.55 0.97
N ASP A 78 -22.92 -1.45 0.04
CA ASP A 78 -21.89 -2.47 0.24
C ASP A 78 -20.51 -1.79 0.21
N ILE A 79 -19.71 -2.01 1.26
CA ILE A 79 -18.36 -1.46 1.36
C ILE A 79 -17.36 -2.58 1.14
N HIS A 80 -16.58 -2.46 0.08
CA HIS A 80 -15.51 -3.40 -0.23
C HIS A 80 -14.16 -2.74 -0.04
N ILE A 81 -13.23 -3.46 0.57
CA ILE A 81 -11.87 -2.98 0.82
C ILE A 81 -10.91 -3.97 0.17
N ILE A 82 -10.09 -3.46 -0.73
CA ILE A 82 -9.06 -4.22 -1.44
C ILE A 82 -7.73 -3.76 -0.88
N ALA A 83 -6.95 -4.67 -0.31
CA ALA A 83 -5.62 -4.38 0.21
C ALA A 83 -4.62 -5.36 -0.38
N TRP A 84 -3.46 -4.88 -0.80
CA TRP A 84 -2.48 -5.70 -1.51
C TRP A 84 -1.06 -5.39 -1.05
N ASP A 85 -0.17 -6.35 -1.28
CA ASP A 85 1.26 -6.18 -1.01
C ASP A 85 2.03 -5.95 -2.31
N SER A 86 2.87 -4.92 -2.35
CA SER A 86 3.82 -4.70 -3.43
C SER A 86 4.83 -5.86 -3.52
N ARG A 87 5.47 -6.03 -4.69
CA ARG A 87 6.32 -7.20 -5.03
C ARG A 87 7.30 -7.68 -3.98
N PHE A 88 7.91 -6.74 -3.24
CA PHE A 88 8.93 -6.99 -2.22
C PHE A 88 8.44 -6.77 -0.79
N HIS A 89 7.13 -6.74 -0.58
CA HIS A 89 6.51 -6.58 0.73
C HIS A 89 5.53 -7.71 1.03
N GLY A 90 5.26 -7.90 2.32
CA GLY A 90 4.26 -8.85 2.82
C GLY A 90 4.30 -10.21 2.13
N ASP A 91 3.14 -10.72 1.75
CA ASP A 91 3.01 -12.05 1.17
C ASP A 91 3.49 -12.10 -0.30
N SER A 92 3.41 -11.00 -1.04
CA SER A 92 4.00 -10.90 -2.38
C SER A 92 5.50 -11.17 -2.36
N ALA A 93 6.22 -10.63 -1.37
CA ALA A 93 7.66 -10.90 -1.21
C ALA A 93 7.95 -12.39 -1.00
N ARG A 94 7.05 -13.10 -0.30
CA ARG A 94 7.20 -14.53 -0.05
C ARG A 94 6.99 -15.34 -1.32
N LEU A 95 6.00 -14.96 -2.13
CA LEU A 95 5.77 -15.59 -3.44
C LEU A 95 6.93 -15.34 -4.41
N ASN A 96 7.55 -14.17 -4.33
CA ASN A 96 8.63 -13.76 -5.23
C ASN A 96 10.03 -14.10 -4.70
N GLN A 97 10.14 -14.94 -3.66
CA GLN A 97 11.43 -15.33 -3.12
C GLN A 97 12.26 -16.05 -4.19
N GLY A 98 13.48 -15.55 -4.43
CA GLY A 98 14.38 -16.07 -5.47
C GLY A 98 14.29 -15.32 -6.80
N GLU A 99 13.21 -14.56 -7.00
CA GLU A 99 12.91 -13.82 -8.24
C GLU A 99 13.02 -12.30 -8.06
N PHE A 100 13.74 -11.84 -7.03
CA PHE A 100 13.90 -10.42 -6.78
C PHE A 100 14.85 -9.78 -7.80
N LEU A 101 14.35 -8.76 -8.48
CA LEU A 101 15.11 -8.03 -9.47
C LEU A 101 15.88 -6.87 -8.84
N PRO A 102 17.08 -6.53 -9.35
CA PRO A 102 17.93 -5.50 -8.76
C PRO A 102 17.32 -4.10 -8.83
N THR A 103 16.37 -3.87 -9.74
CA THR A 103 15.71 -2.60 -10.00
C THR A 103 14.20 -2.70 -9.75
N TYR A 104 13.67 -1.74 -8.99
CA TYR A 104 12.24 -1.55 -8.81
C TYR A 104 11.97 -0.09 -8.47
N ARG A 105 11.14 0.54 -9.29
CA ARG A 105 10.84 1.97 -9.25
C ARG A 105 9.43 2.18 -8.73
N TRP A 106 9.16 3.39 -8.26
CA TRP A 106 7.79 3.76 -7.85
C TRP A 106 6.82 3.73 -9.03
N LEU A 107 7.30 3.96 -10.26
CA LEU A 107 6.53 3.74 -11.47
C LEU A 107 6.11 2.27 -11.65
N ASP A 108 6.98 1.32 -11.30
CA ASP A 108 6.65 -0.10 -11.42
C ASP A 108 5.50 -0.44 -10.45
N ASN A 109 5.50 0.12 -9.24
CA ASN A 109 4.39 -0.01 -8.29
C ASN A 109 3.11 0.70 -8.74
N ALA A 110 3.21 1.83 -9.45
CA ALA A 110 2.07 2.52 -10.05
C ALA A 110 1.41 1.64 -11.13
N LEU A 111 2.22 1.01 -11.98
CA LEU A 111 1.73 0.07 -13.00
C LEU A 111 1.18 -1.22 -12.36
N ASP A 112 1.77 -1.72 -11.29
CA ASP A 112 1.20 -2.83 -10.52
C ASP A 112 -0.14 -2.47 -9.87
N THR A 113 -0.28 -1.24 -9.38
CA THR A 113 -1.56 -0.74 -8.89
C THR A 113 -2.60 -0.79 -10.00
N LYS A 114 -2.23 -0.41 -11.23
CA LYS A 114 -3.10 -0.57 -12.41
C LYS A 114 -3.43 -2.03 -12.68
N GLN A 115 -2.46 -2.93 -12.58
CA GLN A 115 -2.71 -4.37 -12.76
C GLN A 115 -3.73 -4.90 -11.74
N VAL A 116 -3.63 -4.50 -10.48
CA VAL A 116 -4.63 -4.85 -9.44
C VAL A 116 -6.02 -4.34 -9.82
N ILE A 117 -6.11 -3.11 -10.33
CA ILE A 117 -7.39 -2.50 -10.73
C ILE A 117 -8.02 -3.25 -11.90
N ASP A 118 -7.22 -3.57 -12.92
CA ASP A 118 -7.69 -4.22 -14.15
C ASP A 118 -8.07 -5.69 -13.89
N GLU A 119 -7.24 -6.45 -13.18
CA GLU A 119 -7.47 -7.89 -12.89
C GLU A 119 -8.69 -8.13 -12.00
N LEU A 120 -9.00 -7.19 -11.11
CA LEU A 120 -10.19 -7.25 -10.25
C LEU A 120 -11.36 -6.43 -10.80
N GLU A 121 -11.20 -5.83 -11.99
CA GLU A 121 -12.21 -5.01 -12.67
C GLU A 121 -12.82 -3.94 -11.74
N LEU A 122 -11.98 -3.30 -10.93
CA LEU A 122 -12.42 -2.46 -9.81
C LEU A 122 -13.10 -1.17 -10.26
N LYS A 123 -12.79 -0.67 -11.46
CA LYS A 123 -13.46 0.52 -11.99
C LYS A 123 -14.84 0.20 -12.57
N GLN A 124 -15.03 -1.02 -13.08
CA GLN A 124 -16.25 -1.44 -13.77
C GLN A 124 -17.31 -1.99 -12.79
N ASN A 125 -16.87 -2.63 -11.70
CA ASN A 125 -17.76 -3.38 -10.80
C ASN A 125 -18.32 -2.58 -9.61
N TYR A 126 -18.01 -1.28 -9.52
CA TYR A 126 -18.38 -0.44 -8.37
C TYR A 126 -18.92 0.91 -8.82
N ASP A 127 -19.90 1.43 -8.08
CA ASP A 127 -20.48 2.75 -8.33
C ASP A 127 -19.50 3.88 -7.96
N GLN A 128 -18.64 3.63 -6.97
CA GLN A 128 -17.52 4.51 -6.64
C GLN A 128 -16.27 3.69 -6.32
N PHE A 129 -15.15 4.09 -6.90
CA PHE A 129 -13.85 3.47 -6.71
C PHE A 129 -12.81 4.50 -6.22
N ILE A 130 -12.37 4.33 -4.97
CA ILE A 130 -11.53 5.28 -4.26
C ILE A 130 -10.17 4.65 -3.95
N GLY A 131 -9.07 5.31 -4.30
CA GLY A 131 -7.72 4.90 -3.91
C GLY A 131 -7.32 5.51 -2.57
N VAL A 132 -6.73 4.71 -1.69
CA VAL A 132 -6.18 5.13 -0.39
C VAL A 132 -4.72 4.70 -0.31
N GLY A 133 -3.81 5.65 -0.43
CA GLY A 133 -2.38 5.37 -0.43
C GLY A 133 -1.67 6.00 0.76
N HIS A 134 -0.62 5.36 1.26
CA HIS A 134 0.29 5.95 2.25
C HIS A 134 1.73 5.99 1.72
N SER A 135 2.38 7.16 1.81
CA SER A 135 3.78 7.39 1.44
C SER A 135 4.13 6.86 0.04
N PHE A 136 4.84 5.74 -0.04
CA PHE A 136 5.13 5.00 -1.27
C PHE A 136 3.87 4.64 -2.08
N GLY A 137 2.85 4.08 -1.42
CA GLY A 137 1.57 3.74 -2.06
C GLY A 137 0.82 4.99 -2.53
N ALA A 138 0.81 6.06 -1.71
CA ALA A 138 0.21 7.34 -2.07
C ALA A 138 0.84 7.93 -3.33
N THR A 139 2.18 7.95 -3.37
CA THR A 139 2.92 8.51 -4.50
C THR A 139 2.72 7.67 -5.76
N SER A 140 2.68 6.33 -5.62
CA SER A 140 2.43 5.42 -6.73
C SER A 140 1.04 5.60 -7.33
N MET A 141 0.02 5.79 -6.49
CA MET A 141 -1.36 6.06 -6.94
C MET A 141 -1.49 7.43 -7.61
N ALA A 142 -0.85 8.47 -7.07
CA ALA A 142 -0.83 9.79 -7.70
C ALA A 142 -0.11 9.75 -9.07
N LEU A 143 0.99 8.99 -9.16
CA LEU A 143 1.71 8.76 -10.41
C LEU A 143 0.84 8.00 -11.43
N LEU A 144 0.15 6.95 -10.99
CA LEU A 144 -0.78 6.20 -11.83
C LEU A 144 -1.86 7.12 -12.42
N GLU A 145 -2.55 7.87 -11.57
CA GLU A 145 -3.62 8.78 -11.98
C GLU A 145 -3.12 9.85 -12.97
N SER A 146 -1.86 10.30 -12.84
CA SER A 146 -1.28 11.26 -13.79
C SER A 146 -1.01 10.70 -15.18
N PHE A 147 -0.72 9.39 -15.29
CA PHE A 147 -0.52 8.72 -16.57
C PHE A 147 -1.83 8.18 -17.16
N TYR A 148 -2.78 7.85 -16.29
CA TYR A 148 -4.09 7.30 -16.63
C TYR A 148 -5.17 8.10 -15.89
N PRO A 149 -5.50 9.32 -16.37
CA PRO A 149 -6.53 10.15 -15.73
C PRO A 149 -7.87 9.44 -15.62
N HIS A 150 -8.61 9.73 -14.55
CA HIS A 150 -9.90 9.11 -14.21
C HIS A 150 -9.82 7.61 -13.86
N THR A 151 -8.65 7.14 -13.43
CA THR A 151 -8.51 5.78 -12.89
C THR A 151 -9.31 5.65 -11.60
N PHE A 152 -9.26 6.67 -10.75
CA PHE A 152 -10.00 6.72 -9.49
C PHE A 152 -11.11 7.78 -9.54
N ASP A 153 -12.23 7.53 -8.86
CA ASP A 153 -13.24 8.57 -8.61
C ASP A 153 -12.76 9.57 -7.55
N ALA A 154 -11.92 9.11 -6.62
CA ALA A 154 -11.22 9.96 -5.66
C ALA A 154 -9.94 9.30 -5.14
N LEU A 155 -9.01 10.12 -4.65
CA LEU A 155 -7.76 9.68 -4.01
C LEU A 155 -7.63 10.28 -2.60
N CYS A 156 -7.36 9.41 -1.63
CA CYS A 156 -6.92 9.80 -0.29
C CYS A 156 -5.42 9.50 -0.16
N LEU A 157 -4.60 10.55 -0.13
CA LEU A 157 -3.13 10.45 -0.14
C LEU A 157 -2.57 10.81 1.23
N LEU A 158 -2.11 9.81 1.98
CA LEU A 158 -1.50 9.99 3.29
C LEU A 158 0.01 10.21 3.13
N GLU A 159 0.49 11.41 3.45
CA GLU A 159 1.91 11.79 3.44
C GLU A 159 2.68 11.37 2.15
N PRO A 160 2.20 11.73 0.95
CA PRO A 160 2.88 11.38 -0.29
C PRO A 160 4.24 12.08 -0.40
N VAL A 161 5.23 11.40 -0.98
CA VAL A 161 6.55 11.98 -1.22
C VAL A 161 6.58 12.50 -2.66
N LEU A 162 6.21 13.77 -2.83
CA LEU A 162 6.20 14.45 -4.11
C LEU A 162 7.38 15.43 -4.20
N SER A 163 8.09 15.43 -5.31
CA SER A 163 9.17 16.37 -5.55
C SER A 163 9.21 16.80 -7.01
N ASN A 164 9.33 18.12 -7.22
CA ASN A 164 9.59 18.71 -8.53
C ASN A 164 11.08 18.74 -8.88
N GLU A 165 11.94 18.43 -7.93
CA GLU A 165 13.38 18.50 -8.10
C GLU A 165 13.98 17.11 -8.25
N PHE A 166 14.96 16.99 -9.14
CA PHE A 166 15.86 15.83 -9.12
C PHE A 166 16.68 15.88 -7.84
N ILE A 167 16.21 15.23 -6.77
CA ILE A 167 17.01 15.09 -5.54
C ILE A 167 18.25 14.25 -5.90
N PRO A 168 19.48 14.80 -5.83
CA PRO A 168 20.69 14.07 -6.20
C PRO A 168 20.86 12.82 -5.32
N THR A 169 21.38 11.74 -5.91
CA THR A 169 21.53 10.44 -5.24
C THR A 169 22.28 10.52 -3.90
N LYS A 170 23.30 11.39 -3.79
CA LYS A 170 24.09 11.62 -2.56
C LYS A 170 23.28 12.18 -1.38
N THR A 171 22.28 13.03 -1.61
CA THR A 171 21.43 13.58 -0.55
C THR A 171 20.42 12.55 -0.03
N ARG A 172 20.20 11.46 -0.80
CA ARG A 172 19.33 10.34 -0.40
C ARG A 172 20.03 9.34 0.51
N GLU A 173 21.37 9.24 0.43
CA GLU A 173 22.20 8.34 1.26
C GLU A 173 22.08 8.61 2.77
N THR A 174 21.63 9.81 3.16
CA THR A 174 21.38 10.22 4.54
C THR A 174 19.89 10.17 4.96
N SER A 175 18.98 9.79 4.06
CA SER A 175 17.54 9.68 4.35
C SER A 175 17.20 8.37 5.09
N GLY A 176 16.03 8.34 5.78
CA GLY A 176 15.56 7.14 6.50
C GLY A 176 15.46 5.87 5.64
N VAL A 177 15.39 6.01 4.31
CA VAL A 177 15.39 4.92 3.32
C VAL A 177 16.75 4.21 3.21
N TYR A 178 17.86 4.83 3.64
CA TYR A 178 19.17 4.16 3.71
C TYR A 178 19.46 3.56 5.08
N ALA A 179 18.83 4.07 6.14
CA ALA A 179 18.91 3.51 7.49
C ALA A 179 18.37 2.07 7.56
N SER A 180 17.54 1.65 6.59
CA SER A 180 17.10 0.27 6.46
C SER A 180 18.18 -0.71 5.99
N ARG A 181 19.23 -0.27 5.28
CA ARG A 181 20.31 -1.18 4.81
C ARG A 181 21.03 -1.89 5.95
N THR A 182 21.17 -1.21 7.09
CA THR A 182 21.83 -1.72 8.29
C THR A 182 20.83 -2.18 9.34
N ARG A 183 19.52 -2.22 9.02
CA ARG A 183 18.52 -2.67 9.98
C ARG A 183 18.67 -4.15 10.24
N ARG A 184 18.46 -4.51 11.51
CA ARG A 184 18.25 -5.89 11.90
C ARG A 184 16.98 -6.39 11.20
N ASP A 185 17.09 -7.51 10.51
CA ASP A 185 16.01 -8.14 9.76
C ASP A 185 15.61 -9.51 10.29
N GLU A 186 16.32 -10.05 11.29
CA GLU A 186 16.07 -11.38 11.85
C GLU A 186 16.14 -11.40 13.39
N TRP A 187 15.22 -12.14 14.03
CA TRP A 187 15.08 -12.26 15.49
C TRP A 187 14.81 -13.71 15.91
N PRO A 188 15.09 -14.09 17.17
CA PRO A 188 14.79 -15.45 17.65
C PRO A 188 13.30 -15.81 17.56
N ASN A 189 12.42 -14.87 17.86
CA ASN A 189 10.96 -15.05 17.80
C ASN A 189 10.24 -13.68 17.74
N ARG A 190 8.92 -13.72 17.56
CA ARG A 190 8.05 -12.53 17.46
C ARG A 190 8.08 -11.66 18.71
N GLU A 191 8.12 -12.26 19.90
CA GLU A 191 8.19 -11.52 21.18
C GLU A 191 9.48 -10.69 21.27
N GLU A 192 10.64 -11.28 20.95
CA GLU A 192 11.93 -10.58 20.95
C GLU A 192 12.02 -9.52 19.86
N CYS A 193 11.37 -9.73 18.71
CA CYS A 193 11.20 -8.69 17.71
C CYS A 193 10.39 -7.51 18.25
N GLN A 194 9.21 -7.77 18.84
CA GLN A 194 8.35 -6.72 19.39
C GLN A 194 9.07 -5.91 20.49
N LYS A 195 9.76 -6.58 21.42
CA LYS A 195 10.59 -5.92 22.45
C LYS A 195 11.69 -5.06 21.82
N PHE A 196 12.32 -5.53 20.74
CA PHE A 196 13.34 -4.77 20.03
C PHE A 196 12.77 -3.52 19.35
N LEU A 197 11.62 -3.64 18.66
CA LEU A 197 10.98 -2.51 17.98
C LEU A 197 10.56 -1.44 18.98
N LEU A 198 9.96 -1.81 20.10
CA LEU A 198 9.51 -0.88 21.16
C LEU A 198 10.64 -0.09 21.84
N LYS A 199 11.91 -0.47 21.67
CA LYS A 199 13.06 0.34 22.12
C LYS A 199 13.28 1.58 21.25
N ARG A 200 12.68 1.65 20.06
CA ARG A 200 12.88 2.72 19.08
C ARG A 200 11.71 3.71 19.15
N PRO A 201 11.97 5.03 19.22
CA PRO A 201 10.92 6.05 19.30
C PRO A 201 9.85 5.90 18.22
N PHE A 202 10.25 5.67 16.97
CA PHE A 202 9.34 5.48 15.83
C PHE A 202 8.23 4.44 16.09
N TRP A 203 8.57 3.29 16.67
CA TRP A 203 7.62 2.20 16.90
C TRP A 203 6.80 2.36 18.19
N ARG A 204 7.23 3.22 19.13
CA ARG A 204 6.46 3.48 20.36
C ARG A 204 5.22 4.32 20.11
N GLU A 205 5.25 5.15 19.06
CA GLU A 205 4.10 5.98 18.66
C GLU A 205 3.06 5.19 17.84
N PHE A 206 3.39 3.98 17.38
CA PHE A 206 2.44 3.15 16.63
C PHE A 206 1.32 2.67 17.54
N HIS A 207 0.10 2.65 17.00
CA HIS A 207 -1.02 1.99 17.66
C HIS A 207 -0.64 0.52 17.97
N PRO A 208 -0.89 0.00 19.19
CA PRO A 208 -0.44 -1.34 19.59
C PRO A 208 -0.87 -2.45 18.63
N GLU A 209 -2.12 -2.43 18.15
CA GLU A 209 -2.60 -3.42 17.17
C GLU A 209 -1.89 -3.34 15.81
N ALA A 210 -1.42 -2.16 15.39
CA ALA A 210 -0.71 -2.01 14.12
C ALA A 210 0.71 -2.56 14.25
N LEU A 211 1.37 -2.30 15.37
CA LEU A 211 2.68 -2.90 15.70
C LEU A 211 2.58 -4.42 15.85
N GLU A 212 1.54 -4.91 16.53
CA GLU A 212 1.27 -6.35 16.64
C GLU A 212 1.10 -6.98 15.26
N ASN A 213 0.28 -6.38 14.39
CA ASN A 213 0.10 -6.87 13.03
C ASN A 213 1.42 -6.81 12.22
N TYR A 214 2.23 -5.77 12.41
CA TYR A 214 3.54 -5.66 11.78
C TYR A 214 4.44 -6.85 12.15
N VAL A 215 4.52 -7.20 13.44
CA VAL A 215 5.34 -8.32 13.92
C VAL A 215 4.77 -9.67 13.49
N ASN A 216 3.44 -9.83 13.53
CA ASN A 216 2.82 -11.12 13.25
C ASN A 216 2.77 -11.47 11.77
N TYR A 217 2.53 -10.47 10.90
CA TYR A 217 2.30 -10.70 9.47
C TYR A 217 3.41 -10.15 8.57
N GLY A 218 4.29 -9.27 9.08
CA GLY A 218 5.46 -8.77 8.37
C GLY A 218 6.69 -9.68 8.46
N MET A 219 6.58 -10.80 9.18
CA MET A 219 7.65 -11.77 9.43
C MET A 219 7.31 -13.15 8.87
N TYR A 220 8.33 -13.93 8.51
CA TYR A 220 8.21 -15.36 8.21
C TYR A 220 9.18 -16.18 9.07
N ASP A 221 8.80 -17.41 9.37
CA ASP A 221 9.61 -18.35 10.14
C ASP A 221 10.67 -19.00 9.23
N THR A 222 11.90 -19.11 9.72
CA THR A 222 13.04 -19.68 8.98
C THR A 222 13.26 -21.14 9.34
N ASP A 223 14.01 -21.86 8.50
CA ASP A 223 14.41 -23.24 8.79
C ASP A 223 15.36 -23.34 10.00
N GLN A 224 15.96 -22.24 10.43
CA GLN A 224 16.79 -22.16 11.63
C GLN A 224 15.97 -21.93 12.92
N GLY A 225 14.65 -21.86 12.82
CA GLY A 225 13.76 -21.60 13.97
C GLY A 225 13.77 -20.14 14.44
N THR A 226 14.24 -19.22 13.60
CA THR A 226 14.18 -17.77 13.81
C THR A 226 13.02 -17.17 13.01
N ILE A 227 12.79 -15.86 13.16
CA ILE A 227 11.87 -15.10 12.32
C ILE A 227 12.62 -14.01 11.55
N LYS A 228 12.22 -13.79 10.29
CA LYS A 228 12.84 -12.79 9.42
C LYS A 228 11.80 -11.92 8.72
N LEU A 229 12.15 -10.67 8.44
CA LEU A 229 11.29 -9.76 7.68
C LEU A 229 10.94 -10.35 6.32
N LYS A 230 9.66 -10.31 5.94
CA LYS A 230 9.22 -10.64 4.59
C LYS A 230 9.79 -9.66 3.56
N CYS A 231 9.85 -8.37 3.92
CA CYS A 231 10.45 -7.32 3.10
C CYS A 231 11.99 -7.34 3.21
N PRO A 232 12.73 -7.71 2.15
CA PRO A 232 14.18 -7.74 2.20
C PRO A 232 14.75 -6.32 2.34
N LYS A 233 15.65 -6.12 3.32
CA LYS A 233 16.26 -4.81 3.60
C LYS A 233 16.95 -4.18 2.40
N GLU A 234 17.50 -5.00 1.50
CA GLU A 234 18.16 -4.52 0.28
C GLU A 234 17.18 -3.85 -0.67
N HIS A 235 15.97 -4.40 -0.81
CA HIS A 235 14.94 -3.91 -1.73
C HIS A 235 14.14 -2.74 -1.17
N GLU A 236 14.06 -2.61 0.16
CA GLU A 236 13.47 -1.43 0.81
C GLU A 236 14.27 -0.13 0.59
N THR A 237 15.53 -0.25 0.14
CA THR A 237 16.47 0.89 0.03
C THR A 237 16.79 1.26 -1.42
N ARG A 238 16.25 0.52 -2.39
CA ARG A 238 16.58 0.61 -3.82
C ARG A 238 15.53 1.39 -4.61
N TYR A 239 15.09 2.52 -4.06
CA TYR A 239 14.16 3.42 -4.73
C TYR A 239 14.85 4.67 -5.25
N PRO A 240 15.29 4.69 -6.52
CA PRO A 240 15.46 5.97 -7.17
C PRO A 240 14.08 6.62 -7.28
N LEU A 241 13.84 7.67 -6.49
CA LEU A 241 12.86 8.72 -6.82
C LEU A 241 13.34 9.33 -8.15
N THR A 242 13.03 8.71 -9.28
CA THR A 242 13.39 9.22 -10.60
C THR A 242 12.12 9.46 -11.36
N ALA A 243 11.46 10.56 -11.01
CA ALA A 243 10.97 11.47 -12.02
C ALA A 243 10.81 12.85 -11.36
N PRO A 244 11.28 13.94 -11.99
CA PRO A 244 10.69 15.24 -11.73
C PRO A 244 9.24 15.12 -12.18
N LEU A 245 8.29 15.38 -11.29
CA LEU A 245 6.86 15.27 -11.62
C LEU A 245 6.14 16.62 -11.56
N PRO A 246 6.61 17.68 -12.28
CA PRO A 246 5.88 18.94 -12.39
C PRO A 246 4.40 18.73 -12.78
N SER A 247 4.12 17.72 -13.61
CA SER A 247 2.78 17.39 -14.09
C SER A 247 1.84 16.85 -13.02
N ILE A 248 2.34 16.13 -12.00
CA ILE A 248 1.49 15.61 -10.92
C ILE A 248 1.07 16.74 -10.00
N LEU A 249 2.01 17.59 -9.57
CA LEU A 249 1.65 18.72 -8.72
C LEU A 249 0.71 19.68 -9.46
N SER A 250 0.93 19.93 -10.76
CA SER A 250 -0.04 20.72 -11.54
C SER A 250 -1.39 20.02 -11.65
N TYR A 251 -1.44 18.71 -11.86
CA TYR A 251 -2.68 17.94 -11.94
C TYR A 251 -3.47 17.99 -10.63
N LEU A 252 -2.83 17.62 -9.51
CA LEU A 252 -3.45 17.62 -8.17
C LEU A 252 -3.89 19.01 -7.71
N THR A 253 -3.15 20.06 -8.07
CA THR A 253 -3.55 21.45 -7.75
C THR A 253 -4.66 21.95 -8.66
N SER A 254 -4.68 21.54 -9.92
CA SER A 254 -5.76 21.91 -10.86
C SER A 254 -7.10 21.26 -10.52
N SER A 255 -7.10 20.02 -10.04
CA SER A 255 -8.33 19.30 -9.64
C SER A 255 -8.97 19.89 -8.38
N ASN A 256 -8.18 20.44 -7.45
CA ASN A 256 -8.72 21.10 -6.25
C ASN A 256 -9.50 22.39 -6.58
N ASN A 257 -9.11 23.11 -7.64
CA ASN A 257 -9.80 24.34 -8.07
C ASN A 257 -11.20 24.09 -8.67
N GLU A 258 -11.50 22.86 -9.11
CA GLU A 258 -12.85 22.51 -9.59
C GLU A 258 -13.81 22.20 -8.43
N VAL A 259 -13.30 21.67 -7.31
CA VAL A 259 -14.11 21.39 -6.11
C VAL A 259 -14.53 22.69 -5.41
N ASP A 260 -13.65 23.70 -5.34
CA ASP A 260 -13.98 25.00 -4.75
C ASP A 260 -15.00 25.79 -5.59
N ARG A 261 -15.05 25.59 -6.91
CA ARG A 261 -16.05 26.21 -7.80
C ARG A 261 -17.42 25.52 -7.79
N ALA A 262 -17.51 24.29 -7.29
CA ALA A 262 -18.78 23.58 -7.14
C ALA A 262 -19.48 23.90 -5.80
N LEU A 263 -18.83 24.69 -4.93
CA LEU A 263 -19.32 25.11 -3.61
C LEU A 263 -19.66 26.62 -3.54
N GLU A 264 -19.58 27.34 -4.66
CA GLU A 264 -20.13 28.71 -4.84
C GLU A 264 -21.45 28.68 -5.61
#